data_AF-A0A2D8LFT7-F1
#
_entry.id   AF-A0A2D8LFT7-F1
#
_cell.length_a   1.000
_cell.length_b   1.000
_cell.length_c   1.000
_cell.angle_alpha   90.00
_cell.angle_beta   90.00
_cell.angle_gamma   90.00
#
_symmetry.space_group_name_H-M   'P 1'
#
loop_
_entity.id
_entity.type
_entity.pdbx_description
1 polymer ?
#
loop_
_entity_poly.entity_id
_entity_poly.type
_entity_poly.pdbx_seq_one_letter_code
_entity_poly.pdbx_strand_id
1 'polypeptide(L)'
;MKQFNLTVLLILCFQTSMLWGQLAPANYSATYDLSKSFIEYKLVLEDDNTFNFHFYRKIDCEQCVEENKYGKGTWRIEGKSLLLTSNAETDINDEFVLNLSNSKARLIQKRNYEG
;
A
#
# COMPACT_ATOMS: atom_id res chain seq x y z
N MET A 1 -15.04 46.35 -22.74
CA MET A 1 -15.61 45.75 -21.52
C MET A 1 -15.57 44.25 -21.70
N LYS A 2 -14.60 43.55 -21.09
CA LYS A 2 -14.49 42.09 -21.15
C LYS A 2 -15.41 41.52 -20.08
N GLN A 3 -16.48 40.84 -20.50
CA GLN A 3 -17.37 40.14 -19.58
C GLN A 3 -16.65 38.87 -19.11
N PHE A 4 -16.20 38.88 -17.86
CA PHE A 4 -15.62 37.70 -17.23
C PHE A 4 -16.79 36.81 -16.81
N ASN A 5 -16.91 35.63 -17.44
CA ASN A 5 -17.99 34.68 -17.20
C ASN A 5 -17.97 34.18 -15.76
N LEU A 6 -18.98 34.58 -14.97
CA LEU A 6 -19.14 34.25 -13.55
C LEU A 6 -19.29 32.73 -13.30
N THR A 7 -19.69 31.96 -14.33
CA THR A 7 -19.87 30.50 -14.28
C THR A 7 -18.55 29.72 -14.24
N VAL A 8 -17.44 30.25 -14.75
CA VAL A 8 -16.14 29.54 -14.74
C VAL A 8 -15.49 29.58 -13.35
N LEU A 9 -15.83 30.57 -12.51
CA LEU A 9 -15.21 30.76 -11.19
C LEU A 9 -15.80 29.83 -10.10
N LEU A 10 -17.03 29.34 -10.26
CA LEU A 10 -17.71 28.48 -9.28
C LEU A 10 -17.33 26.99 -9.38
N ILE A 11 -16.72 26.56 -10.49
CA ILE A 11 -16.36 25.14 -10.73
C ILE A 11 -15.02 24.77 -10.07
N LEU A 12 -14.15 25.74 -9.78
CA LEU A 12 -12.83 25.49 -9.18
C LEU A 12 -12.84 25.32 -7.65
N CYS A 13 -13.93 25.69 -6.96
CA CYS A 13 -13.97 25.65 -5.49
C CYS A 13 -14.52 24.36 -4.88
N PHE A 14 -15.02 23.41 -5.69
CA PHE A 14 -15.70 22.21 -5.18
C PHE A 14 -14.83 20.94 -5.11
N GLN A 15 -13.57 20.99 -5.54
CA GLN A 15 -12.74 19.78 -5.66
C GLN A 15 -11.68 19.62 -4.55
N THR A 16 -11.47 20.60 -3.67
CA THR A 16 -10.40 20.49 -2.64
C THR A 16 -10.91 20.08 -1.26
N SER A 17 -12.05 19.39 -1.15
CA SER A 17 -12.58 18.92 0.13
C SER A 17 -12.24 17.46 0.41
N MET A 18 -10.97 17.05 0.29
CA MET A 18 -10.47 15.83 0.95
C MET A 18 -8.98 15.99 1.33
N LEU A 19 -8.68 16.94 2.22
CA LEU A 19 -7.50 16.81 3.09
C LEU A 19 -7.87 15.95 4.30
N TRP A 20 -8.26 14.70 4.06
CA TRP A 20 -8.13 13.67 5.08
C TRP A 20 -6.68 13.25 5.04
N GLY A 21 -5.95 13.41 6.14
CA GLY A 21 -4.51 13.12 6.24
C GLY A 21 -4.15 11.83 5.53
N GLN A 22 -3.75 11.96 4.26
CA GLN A 22 -3.33 10.84 3.45
C GLN A 22 -2.02 10.40 4.08
N LEU A 23 -1.93 9.11 4.40
CA LEU A 23 -0.63 8.48 4.36
C LEU A 23 -0.11 8.73 2.95
N ALA A 24 1.00 9.47 2.87
CA ALA A 24 1.76 9.56 1.64
C ALA A 24 2.10 8.13 1.16
N PRO A 25 2.36 7.95 -0.14
CA PRO A 25 3.06 6.77 -0.63
C PRO A 25 4.17 6.39 0.32
N ALA A 26 4.20 5.13 0.69
CA ALA A 26 5.04 4.67 1.76
C ALA A 26 5.59 3.28 1.45
N ASN A 27 6.88 3.15 1.74
CA ASN A 27 7.61 1.90 1.66
C ASN A 27 7.69 1.32 3.06
N TYR A 28 7.01 0.21 3.29
CA TYR A 28 7.08 -0.55 4.52
C TYR A 28 7.95 -1.78 4.30
N SER A 29 8.86 -2.03 5.23
CA SER A 29 9.64 -3.26 5.26
C SER A 29 9.67 -3.85 6.66
N ALA A 30 9.63 -5.18 6.73
CA ALA A 30 9.85 -5.93 7.96
C ALA A 30 10.77 -7.10 7.64
N THR A 31 11.90 -7.16 8.34
CA THR A 31 12.92 -8.18 8.13
C THR A 31 13.14 -8.94 9.43
N TYR A 32 13.18 -10.26 9.34
CA TYR A 32 13.42 -11.17 10.46
C TYR A 32 14.59 -12.07 10.11
N ASP A 33 15.70 -11.88 10.83
CA ASP A 33 16.84 -12.79 10.81
C ASP A 33 16.69 -13.77 11.99
N LEU A 34 16.45 -15.05 11.64
CA LEU A 34 16.12 -16.12 12.56
C LEU A 34 17.25 -17.16 12.61
N SER A 35 18.51 -16.73 12.47
CA SER A 35 19.76 -17.53 12.51
C SER A 35 19.90 -18.59 11.40
N LYS A 36 18.90 -19.44 11.22
CA LYS A 36 18.80 -20.46 10.16
C LYS A 36 17.71 -20.13 9.14
N SER A 37 17.05 -18.99 9.26
CA SER A 37 16.09 -18.53 8.26
C SER A 37 16.04 -17.03 8.22
N PHE A 38 15.68 -16.49 7.07
CA PHE A 38 15.55 -15.07 6.81
C PHE A 38 14.18 -14.85 6.14
N ILE A 39 13.41 -13.91 6.67
CA ILE A 39 12.10 -13.55 6.12
C ILE A 39 12.08 -12.03 5.92
N GLU A 40 11.62 -11.61 4.74
CA GLU A 40 11.42 -10.22 4.42
C GLU A 40 10.01 -10.00 3.85
N TYR A 41 9.36 -8.95 4.34
CA TYR A 41 8.11 -8.42 3.80
C TYR A 41 8.37 -7.01 3.31
N LYS A 42 7.98 -6.71 2.06
CA LYS A 42 7.97 -5.36 1.50
C LYS A 42 6.57 -5.01 1.01
N LEU A 43 6.08 -3.85 1.41
CA LEU A 43 4.82 -3.28 0.91
C LEU A 43 5.10 -1.86 0.44
N VAL A 44 4.82 -1.61 -0.84
CA VAL A 44 4.88 -0.30 -1.46
C VAL A 44 3.46 0.16 -1.70
N LEU A 45 3.09 1.31 -1.13
CA LEU A 45 1.84 2.00 -1.44
C LEU A 45 2.17 3.14 -2.40
N GLU A 46 1.63 3.11 -3.61
CA GLU A 46 1.86 4.11 -4.66
C GLU A 46 0.86 5.28 -4.58
N ASP A 47 1.21 6.41 -5.19
CA ASP A 47 0.38 7.63 -5.26
C ASP A 47 -0.97 7.43 -5.97
N ASP A 48 -1.03 6.48 -6.91
CA ASP A 48 -2.21 6.18 -7.73
C ASP A 48 -3.17 5.19 -7.06
N ASN A 49 -3.03 5.00 -5.74
CA ASN A 49 -3.80 4.05 -4.93
C ASN A 49 -3.57 2.57 -5.28
N THR A 50 -2.49 2.25 -6.00
CA THR A 50 -2.05 0.85 -6.19
C THR A 50 -0.99 0.45 -5.16
N PHE A 51 -0.85 -0.86 -4.93
CA PHE A 51 0.21 -1.39 -4.08
C PHE A 51 0.97 -2.54 -4.75
N ASN A 52 2.22 -2.69 -4.34
CA ASN A 52 3.04 -3.87 -4.62
C ASN A 52 3.49 -4.50 -3.30
N PHE A 53 3.36 -5.81 -3.19
CA PHE A 53 3.76 -6.59 -2.03
C PHE A 53 4.72 -7.70 -2.45
N HIS A 54 5.80 -7.85 -1.69
CA HIS A 54 6.79 -8.92 -1.88
C HIS A 54 7.05 -9.61 -0.55
N PHE A 55 6.80 -10.92 -0.54
CA PHE A 55 7.25 -11.82 0.49
C PHE A 55 8.46 -12.59 -0.03
N TYR A 56 9.55 -12.54 0.74
CA TYR A 56 10.74 -13.33 0.51
C TYR A 56 11.06 -14.17 1.74
N ARG A 57 11.43 -15.43 1.51
CA ARG A 57 11.92 -16.33 2.56
C ARG A 57 13.08 -17.17 2.07
N LYS A 58 14.11 -17.25 2.90
CA LYS A 58 15.23 -18.17 2.78
C LYS A 58 15.33 -19.02 4.03
N ILE A 59 15.43 -20.32 3.89
CA ILE A 59 15.65 -21.26 5.00
C ILE A 59 16.98 -21.96 4.72
N ASP A 60 17.86 -21.99 5.71
CA ASP A 60 19.12 -22.68 5.67
C ASP A 60 18.88 -24.20 5.87
N CYS A 61 18.63 -24.89 4.75
CA CYS A 61 18.55 -26.34 4.69
C CYS A 61 18.95 -26.86 3.29
N GLU A 62 19.51 -28.08 3.22
CA GLU A 62 20.13 -28.62 1.98
C GLU A 62 19.19 -28.69 0.77
N GLN A 63 17.89 -28.87 0.99
CA GLN A 63 16.87 -28.98 -0.07
C GLN A 63 15.88 -27.81 -0.07
N CYS A 64 16.09 -26.80 0.78
CA CYS A 64 15.20 -25.64 0.85
C CYS A 64 15.47 -24.73 -0.34
N VAL A 65 14.41 -24.36 -1.05
CA VAL A 65 14.47 -23.34 -2.09
C VAL A 65 14.04 -22.00 -1.51
N GLU A 66 14.60 -20.92 -2.05
CA GLU A 66 14.14 -19.57 -1.73
C GLU A 66 12.70 -19.39 -2.24
N GLU A 67 11.86 -18.77 -1.43
CA GLU A 67 10.47 -18.48 -1.77
C GLU A 67 10.31 -17.00 -2.06
N ASN A 68 9.74 -16.70 -3.22
CA ASN A 68 9.28 -15.38 -3.59
C ASN A 68 7.79 -15.46 -3.89
N LYS A 69 6.99 -14.60 -3.25
CA LYS A 69 5.56 -14.47 -3.53
C LYS A 69 5.21 -13.01 -3.63
N TYR A 70 4.53 -12.65 -4.71
CA TYR A 70 4.15 -11.28 -5.00
C TYR A 70 2.64 -11.11 -4.93
N GLY A 71 2.21 -9.94 -4.50
CA GLY A 71 0.82 -9.50 -4.55
C GLY A 71 0.75 -8.07 -5.06
N LYS A 72 -0.32 -7.74 -5.77
CA LYS A 72 -0.61 -6.37 -6.19
C LYS A 72 -2.10 -6.09 -6.12
N GLY A 73 -2.46 -4.82 -6.28
CA GLY A 73 -3.84 -4.38 -6.35
C GLY A 73 -3.98 -2.95 -5.88
N THR A 74 -5.10 -2.65 -5.22
CA THR A 74 -5.41 -1.29 -4.73
C THR A 74 -5.45 -1.22 -3.21
N TRP A 75 -5.18 -0.04 -2.68
CA TRP A 75 -5.25 0.22 -1.25
C TRP A 75 -6.10 1.44 -0.92
N ARG A 76 -6.69 1.44 0.28
CA ARG A 76 -7.38 2.60 0.84
C ARG A 76 -7.29 2.64 2.35
N ILE A 77 -7.53 3.82 2.92
CA ILE A 77 -7.60 4.01 4.36
C ILE A 77 -9.05 4.16 4.81
N GLU A 78 -9.46 3.37 5.80
CA GLU A 78 -10.73 3.53 6.51
C GLU A 78 -10.47 3.67 8.01
N GLY A 79 -10.67 4.88 8.54
CA GLY A 79 -10.34 5.21 9.92
C GLY A 79 -8.85 5.03 10.20
N LYS A 80 -8.50 4.07 11.07
CA LYS A 80 -7.10 3.72 11.41
C LYS A 80 -6.60 2.46 10.69
N SER A 81 -7.27 2.07 9.62
CA SER A 81 -7.01 0.81 8.94
C SER A 81 -6.56 1.06 7.51
N LEU A 82 -5.49 0.40 7.10
CA LEU A 82 -5.11 0.20 5.70
C LEU A 82 -5.80 -1.08 5.22
N LEU A 83 -6.56 -0.97 4.13
CA LEU A 83 -7.21 -2.09 3.47
C LEU A 83 -6.53 -2.33 2.12
N LEU A 84 -6.21 -3.59 1.84
CA LEU A 84 -5.67 -4.03 0.55
C LEU A 84 -6.72 -4.86 -0.19
N THR A 85 -6.81 -4.67 -1.50
CA THR A 85 -7.72 -5.40 -2.39
C THR A 85 -6.98 -5.85 -3.63
N SER A 86 -7.05 -7.15 -3.94
CA SER A 86 -6.52 -7.74 -5.19
C SER A 86 -7.69 -8.24 -6.04
N ASN A 87 -7.84 -7.73 -7.24
CA ASN A 87 -8.81 -8.23 -8.21
C ASN A 87 -8.31 -9.56 -8.80
N ALA A 88 -9.09 -10.62 -8.64
CA ALA A 88 -8.71 -11.96 -9.10
C ALA A 88 -8.47 -12.07 -10.62
N GLU A 89 -9.09 -11.19 -11.42
CA GLU A 89 -8.99 -11.22 -12.89
C GLU A 89 -7.83 -10.37 -13.43
N THR A 90 -7.47 -9.27 -12.76
CA THR A 90 -6.46 -8.32 -13.26
C THR A 90 -5.17 -8.32 -12.46
N ASP A 91 -5.24 -8.69 -11.19
CA ASP A 91 -4.13 -8.58 -10.24
C ASP A 91 -3.43 -9.90 -9.95
N ILE A 92 -4.08 -11.03 -10.27
CA ILE A 92 -3.55 -12.37 -10.03
C ILE A 92 -3.09 -13.01 -11.35
N ASN A 93 -1.84 -13.44 -11.38
CA ASN A 93 -1.22 -14.16 -12.51
C ASN A 93 -0.03 -15.01 -12.03
N ASP A 94 0.75 -15.55 -12.96
CA ASP A 94 1.90 -16.42 -12.66
C ASP A 94 2.99 -15.75 -11.79
N GLU A 95 3.11 -14.42 -11.86
CA GLU A 95 4.06 -13.64 -11.05
C GLU A 95 3.41 -13.17 -9.73
N PHE A 96 2.22 -12.59 -9.81
CA PHE A 96 1.46 -12.05 -8.69
C PHE A 96 0.45 -13.08 -8.17
N VAL A 97 0.94 -14.01 -7.35
CA VAL A 97 0.17 -15.17 -6.88
C VAL A 97 -0.63 -14.94 -5.60
N LEU A 98 -0.34 -13.86 -4.86
CA LEU A 98 -0.98 -13.58 -3.57
C LEU A 98 -2.27 -12.78 -3.74
N ASN A 99 -3.40 -13.41 -3.42
CA ASN A 99 -4.67 -12.70 -3.25
C ASN A 99 -4.74 -12.06 -1.87
N LEU A 100 -4.58 -10.74 -1.81
CA LEU A 100 -4.64 -9.97 -0.57
C LEU A 100 -5.99 -9.29 -0.34
N SER A 101 -7.04 -9.66 -1.09
CA SER A 101 -8.40 -9.17 -0.85
C SER A 101 -8.87 -9.45 0.57
N ASN A 102 -9.36 -8.40 1.23
CA ASN A 102 -9.75 -8.38 2.65
C ASN A 102 -8.59 -8.35 3.66
N SER A 103 -7.34 -8.19 3.19
CA SER A 103 -6.22 -7.94 4.10
C SER A 103 -6.34 -6.54 4.70
N LYS A 104 -6.14 -6.46 6.02
CA LYS A 104 -6.28 -5.22 6.79
C LYS A 104 -5.09 -5.06 7.73
N ALA A 105 -4.47 -3.89 7.72
CA ALA A 105 -3.41 -3.50 8.66
C ALA A 105 -3.83 -2.29 9.48
N ARG A 106 -3.33 -2.15 10.71
CA ARG A 106 -3.58 -0.99 11.55
C ARG A 106 -2.45 0.02 11.38
N LEU A 107 -2.82 1.27 11.17
CA LEU A 107 -1.90 2.38 11.09
C LEU A 107 -1.57 2.85 12.51
N ILE A 108 -0.29 2.81 12.86
CA ILE A 108 0.22 3.29 14.14
C ILE A 108 1.00 4.57 13.85
N GLN A 109 0.36 5.72 14.00
CA GLN A 109 1.04 7.00 13.95
C GLN A 109 1.70 7.23 15.32
N LYS A 110 3.04 7.22 15.37
CA LYS A 110 3.76 7.62 16.57
C LYS A 110 3.57 9.13 16.74
N ARG A 111 2.96 9.56 17.85
CA ARG A 111 2.97 10.98 18.24
C ARG A 111 4.36 11.27 18.82
N ASN A 112 5.11 12.17 18.20
CA ASN A 112 6.29 12.72 18.83
C ASN A 112 5.80 13.64 19.95
N TYR A 113 6.11 13.32 21.19
CA TYR A 113 5.97 14.27 22.29
C TYR A 113 7.24 15.12 22.28
N GLU A 114 7.12 16.38 21.89
CA GLU A 114 8.13 17.39 22.20
C GLU A 114 8.03 17.65 23.71
N GLY A 115 9.11 17.32 24.42
CA GLY A 115 9.27 17.57 25.86
C GLY A 115 10.00 18.87 26.12
#